data_AF-D2V5D4-F1
#
_entry.id   AF-D2V5D4-F1
#
_cell.length_a   1.000
_cell.length_b   1.000
_cell.length_c   1.000
_cell.angle_alpha   90.00
_cell.angle_beta   90.00
_cell.angle_gamma   90.00
#
_symmetry.space_group_name_H-M   'P 1'
#
loop_
_entity.id
_entity.type
_entity.pdbx_description
1 polymer ?
#
loop_
_entity_poly.entity_id
_entity_poly.type
_entity_poly.pdbx_seq_one_letter_code
_entity_poly.pdbx_strand_id
1 'polypeptide(L)'
;MPPNVRAIVKTFRAPCSFVVKGLPENFSVEDQVMRSKLEEFFVMTSNNLHLQINGITMVQNTQTRYAVVQFKTFSKNLRKQVAFFHEKEFEGKKLKITPFFYPNKDLHPEFFKN
;
A
#
# COMPACT_ATOMS: atom_id res chain seq x y z
N MET A 1 8.65 10.37 2.76
CA MET A 1 8.61 9.10 1.98
C MET A 1 9.88 9.03 1.14
N PRO A 2 10.62 7.91 1.16
CA PRO A 2 11.91 7.81 0.46
C PRO A 2 11.83 8.02 -1.06
N PRO A 3 12.90 8.50 -1.73
CA PRO A 3 12.89 8.78 -3.17
C PRO A 3 12.60 7.56 -4.05
N ASN A 4 13.15 6.40 -3.71
CA ASN A 4 12.91 5.12 -4.40
C ASN A 4 11.44 4.67 -4.31
N VAL A 5 10.81 4.80 -3.14
CA VAL A 5 9.37 4.54 -2.98
C VAL A 5 8.57 5.50 -3.85
N ARG A 6 8.92 6.81 -3.86
CA ARG A 6 8.24 7.82 -4.69
C ARG A 6 8.36 7.54 -6.19
N ALA A 7 9.52 7.08 -6.65
CA ALA A 7 9.72 6.68 -8.04
C ALA A 7 8.80 5.51 -8.39
N ILE A 8 8.77 4.47 -7.55
CA ILE A 8 7.91 3.29 -7.73
C ILE A 8 6.44 3.70 -7.85
N VAL A 9 5.88 4.46 -6.91
CA VAL A 9 4.45 4.82 -7.00
C VAL A 9 4.11 5.66 -8.23
N LYS A 10 5.09 6.38 -8.82
CA LYS A 10 4.91 7.13 -10.06
C LYS A 10 5.00 6.25 -11.31
N THR A 11 5.84 5.22 -11.31
CA THR A 11 6.05 4.34 -12.48
C THR A 11 4.80 3.54 -12.83
N PHE A 12 4.09 3.03 -11.83
CA PHE A 12 2.98 2.09 -12.07
C PHE A 12 1.66 2.74 -12.49
N ARG A 13 1.53 4.07 -12.38
CA ARG A 13 0.31 4.84 -12.73
C ARG A 13 -0.98 4.24 -12.15
N ALA A 14 -0.90 3.52 -11.04
CA ALA A 14 -2.07 2.94 -10.40
C ALA A 14 -2.97 4.06 -9.85
N PRO A 15 -4.30 3.94 -9.96
CA PRO A 15 -5.23 4.98 -9.49
C PRO A 15 -5.12 5.18 -7.98
N CYS A 16 -4.75 4.14 -7.24
CA CYS A 16 -4.52 4.19 -5.81
C CYS A 16 -3.40 3.24 -5.40
N SER A 17 -2.59 3.65 -4.42
CA SER A 17 -1.58 2.78 -3.80
C SER A 17 -1.48 3.06 -2.31
N PHE A 18 -1.16 2.04 -1.53
CA PHE A 18 -0.76 2.15 -0.13
C PHE A 18 0.74 1.96 0.00
N VAL A 19 1.38 2.90 0.67
CA VAL A 19 2.74 2.75 1.18
C VAL A 19 2.64 2.24 2.61
N VAL A 20 3.07 1.00 2.80
CA VAL A 20 3.07 0.28 4.06
C VAL A 20 4.45 0.41 4.69
N LYS A 21 4.51 0.77 5.97
CA LYS A 21 5.71 0.72 6.81
C LYS A 21 5.46 -0.13 8.05
N GLY A 22 6.52 -0.40 8.82
CA GLY A 22 6.42 -1.23 10.02
C GLY A 22 6.50 -2.71 9.72
N LEU A 23 7.06 -3.08 8.56
CA LEU A 23 7.31 -4.47 8.22
C LEU A 23 8.46 -5.03 9.08
N PRO A 24 8.45 -6.34 9.38
CA PRO A 24 9.49 -7.03 10.15
C PRO A 24 10.91 -6.80 9.62
N GLU A 25 11.91 -6.88 10.50
CA GLU A 25 13.31 -6.61 10.14
C GLU A 25 14.05 -7.78 9.50
N ASN A 26 13.43 -8.94 9.41
CA ASN A 26 13.91 -10.09 8.65
C ASN A 26 13.40 -10.09 7.20
N PHE A 27 12.58 -9.12 6.80
CA PHE A 27 12.00 -9.09 5.46
C PHE A 27 13.08 -8.86 4.38
N SER A 28 13.24 -9.79 3.45
CA SER A 28 14.00 -9.53 2.22
C SER A 28 13.05 -9.04 1.12
N VAL A 29 13.57 -8.22 0.20
CA VAL A 29 12.83 -7.81 -1.01
C VAL A 29 12.54 -9.01 -1.91
N GLU A 30 13.36 -10.05 -1.84
CA GLU A 30 13.25 -11.27 -2.63
C GLU A 30 12.40 -12.36 -1.95
N ASP A 31 11.91 -12.11 -0.73
CA ASP A 31 11.11 -13.07 0.01
C ASP A 31 9.69 -13.16 -0.57
N GLN A 32 9.49 -14.13 -1.47
CA GLN A 32 8.21 -14.41 -2.10
C GLN A 32 7.17 -14.88 -1.10
N VAL A 33 7.55 -15.63 -0.06
CA VAL A 33 6.62 -16.13 0.96
C VAL A 33 6.01 -14.96 1.72
N MET A 34 6.84 -14.01 2.13
CA MET A 34 6.37 -12.86 2.88
C MET A 34 5.59 -11.88 2.01
N ARG A 35 5.94 -11.74 0.73
CA ARG A 35 5.10 -11.02 -0.24
C ARG A 35 3.72 -11.65 -0.35
N SER A 36 3.62 -12.98 -0.46
CA SER A 36 2.34 -13.70 -0.52
C SER A 36 1.53 -13.54 0.76
N LYS A 37 2.15 -13.61 1.94
CA LYS A 37 1.45 -13.35 3.23
C LYS A 37 0.90 -11.93 3.30
N LEU A 38 1.68 -10.95 2.87
CA LEU A 38 1.23 -9.56 2.84
C LEU A 38 0.08 -9.39 1.85
N GLU A 39 0.16 -10.03 0.68
CA GLU A 39 -0.92 -10.06 -0.30
C GLU A 39 -2.19 -10.67 0.28
N GLU A 40 -2.11 -11.84 0.92
CA GLU A 40 -3.24 -12.50 1.58
C GLU A 40 -3.86 -11.61 2.67
N PHE A 41 -3.04 -10.97 3.51
CA PHE A 41 -3.49 -10.01 4.52
C PHE A 41 -4.31 -8.87 3.90
N PHE A 42 -3.82 -8.31 2.79
CA PHE A 42 -4.56 -7.27 2.08
C PHE A 42 -5.78 -7.85 1.36
N VAL A 43 -5.73 -9.01 0.72
CA VAL A 43 -6.85 -9.61 -0.04
C VAL A 43 -8.00 -9.98 0.88
N MET A 44 -7.74 -10.73 1.96
CA MET A 44 -8.77 -11.13 2.93
C MET A 44 -9.53 -9.92 3.46
N THR A 45 -8.78 -8.86 3.73
CA THR A 45 -9.34 -7.61 4.24
C THR A 45 -10.00 -6.77 3.14
N SER A 46 -9.44 -6.80 1.94
CA SER A 46 -9.88 -6.02 0.78
C SER A 46 -11.18 -6.54 0.18
N ASN A 47 -11.48 -7.83 0.30
CA ASN A 47 -12.78 -8.39 -0.08
C ASN A 47 -13.92 -7.71 0.68
N ASN A 48 -13.70 -7.35 1.95
CA ASN A 48 -14.67 -6.58 2.74
C ASN A 48 -14.74 -5.09 2.34
N LEU A 49 -13.75 -4.61 1.58
CA LEU A 49 -13.56 -3.20 1.22
C LEU A 49 -13.69 -2.95 -0.29
N HIS A 50 -14.04 -3.98 -1.08
CA HIS A 50 -14.10 -3.97 -2.55
C HIS A 50 -12.83 -3.43 -3.22
N LEU A 51 -11.67 -3.69 -2.63
CA LEU A 51 -10.37 -3.34 -3.20
C LEU A 51 -9.82 -4.52 -4.01
N GLN A 52 -9.38 -4.27 -5.23
CA GLN A 52 -8.68 -5.27 -6.04
C GLN A 52 -7.20 -4.94 -6.08
N ILE A 53 -6.36 -5.82 -5.55
CA ILE A 53 -4.91 -5.66 -5.61
C ILE A 53 -4.45 -5.85 -7.06
N ASN A 54 -3.62 -4.93 -7.54
CA ASN A 54 -2.93 -5.03 -8.82
C ASN A 54 -1.54 -5.63 -8.68
N GLY A 55 -0.86 -5.31 -7.58
CA GLY A 55 0.46 -5.83 -7.29
C GLY A 55 1.04 -5.26 -6.01
N ILE A 56 2.07 -5.92 -5.49
CA ILE A 56 2.83 -5.49 -4.32
C ILE A 56 4.29 -5.40 -4.71
N THR A 57 4.89 -4.25 -4.46
CA THR A 57 6.32 -4.01 -4.67
C THR A 57 6.99 -3.78 -3.32
N MET A 58 7.94 -4.65 -2.97
CA MET A 58 8.75 -4.50 -1.77
C MET A 58 9.89 -3.51 -2.04
N VAL A 59 10.14 -2.62 -1.09
CA VAL A 59 11.18 -1.60 -1.19
C VAL A 59 11.92 -1.54 0.14
N GLN A 60 13.23 -1.68 0.10
CA GLN A 60 14.06 -1.48 1.28
C GLN A 60 14.94 -0.24 1.12
N ASN A 61 15.13 0.46 2.23
CA ASN A 61 16.26 1.36 2.44
C ASN A 61 17.11 0.76 3.58
N THR A 62 18.32 1.28 3.78
CA THR A 62 19.31 0.84 4.79
C THR A 62 18.74 0.60 6.19
N GLN A 63 17.66 1.29 6.57
CA GLN A 63 17.05 1.21 7.91
C GLN A 63 15.56 0.86 7.92
N THR A 64 14.90 0.77 6.76
CA THR A 64 13.43 0.66 6.74
C THR A 64 12.93 -0.09 5.54
N ARG A 65 11.97 -0.97 5.79
CA ARG A 65 11.24 -1.72 4.77
C ARG A 65 9.88 -1.10 4.53
N TYR A 66 9.53 -1.07 3.26
CA TYR A 66 8.29 -0.56 2.74
C TYR A 66 7.68 -1.60 1.82
N ALA A 67 6.36 -1.67 1.79
CA ALA A 67 5.65 -2.29 0.68
C ALA A 67 4.79 -1.22 0.00
N VAL A 68 4.77 -1.24 -1.33
CA VAL A 68 3.84 -0.46 -2.13
C VAL A 68 2.78 -1.43 -2.63
N VAL A 69 1.60 -1.36 -2.05
CA VAL A 69 0.43 -2.15 -2.46
C VAL A 69 -0.37 -1.30 -3.43
N GLN A 70 -0.57 -1.80 -4.63
CA GLN A 70 -1.26 -1.10 -5.70
C GLN A 70 -2.64 -1.69 -5.88
N PHE A 71 -3.62 -0.84 -6.12
CA PHE A 71 -4.99 -1.26 -6.35
C PHE A 71 -5.42 -0.93 -7.78
N LYS A 72 -6.17 -1.86 -8.39
CA LYS A 72 -6.75 -1.69 -9.74
C LYS A 72 -7.88 -0.66 -9.74
N THR A 73 -8.56 -0.52 -8.61
CA THR A 73 -9.73 0.34 -8.47
C THR A 73 -9.42 1.53 -7.58
N PHE A 74 -9.99 2.67 -7.94
CA PHE A 74 -10.06 3.81 -7.04
C PHE A 74 -11.15 3.57 -6.00
N SER A 75 -10.85 3.79 -4.72
CA SER A 75 -11.86 3.72 -3.66
C SER A 75 -12.28 5.12 -3.21
N LYS A 76 -13.58 5.40 -3.31
CA LYS A 76 -14.19 6.61 -2.71
C LYS A 76 -14.12 6.61 -1.18
N ASN A 77 -13.94 5.44 -0.56
CA ASN A 77 -13.85 5.25 0.89
C ASN A 77 -12.41 5.10 1.39
N LEU A 78 -11.43 5.63 0.66
CA LEU A 78 -10.03 5.36 0.96
C LEU A 78 -9.61 5.72 2.39
N ARG A 79 -10.14 6.80 2.96
CA ARG A 79 -9.84 7.16 4.36
C ARG A 79 -10.25 6.07 5.34
N LYS A 80 -11.43 5.46 5.14
CA LYS A 80 -11.89 4.32 5.97
C LYS A 80 -10.98 3.11 5.79
N GLN A 81 -10.52 2.86 4.56
CA GLN A 81 -9.64 1.74 4.26
C GLN A 81 -8.25 1.94 4.87
N VAL A 82 -7.67 3.15 4.73
CA VAL A 82 -6.42 3.51 5.40
C VAL A 82 -6.56 3.37 6.90
N ALA A 83 -7.63 3.91 7.51
CA ALA A 83 -7.88 3.78 8.94
C ALA A 83 -8.03 2.32 9.38
N PHE A 84 -8.66 1.48 8.55
CA PHE A 84 -8.81 0.05 8.82
C PHE A 84 -7.46 -0.67 8.89
N PHE A 85 -6.57 -0.38 7.94
CA PHE A 85 -5.26 -1.04 7.85
C PHE A 85 -4.18 -0.38 8.73
N HIS A 86 -4.36 0.88 9.10
CA HIS A 86 -3.43 1.60 9.96
C HIS A 86 -3.43 0.98 11.36
N GLU A 87 -2.25 0.76 11.92
CA GLU A 87 -2.00 0.10 13.21
C GLU A 87 -2.48 -1.35 13.35
N LYS A 88 -3.01 -1.96 12.28
CA LYS A 88 -3.22 -3.41 12.25
C LYS A 88 -1.89 -4.13 12.47
N GLU A 89 -1.97 -5.19 13.26
CA GLU A 89 -0.83 -6.06 13.48
C GLU A 89 -0.63 -7.00 12.29
N PHE A 90 0.62 -7.11 11.86
CA PHE A 90 1.10 -8.05 10.86
C PHE A 90 2.46 -8.58 11.32
N GLU A 91 2.56 -9.89 11.53
CA GLU A 91 3.78 -10.57 11.99
C GLU A 91 4.39 -9.88 13.24
N GLY A 92 3.53 -9.55 14.22
CA GLY A 92 3.94 -8.94 15.49
C GLY A 92 4.31 -7.45 15.42
N LYS A 93 4.18 -6.78 14.26
CA LYS A 93 4.45 -5.35 14.11
C LYS A 93 3.19 -4.61 13.66
N LYS A 94 2.99 -3.41 14.19
CA LYS A 94 1.91 -2.51 13.75
C LYS A 94 2.26 -1.85 12.43
N LEU A 95 1.40 -2.00 11.44
CA LEU A 95 1.57 -1.38 10.13
C LEU A 95 1.26 0.12 10.17
N LYS A 96 2.04 0.92 9.44
CA LYS A 96 1.71 2.33 9.16
C LYS A 96 1.39 2.48 7.69
N ILE A 97 0.16 2.86 7.39
CA ILE A 97 -0.35 3.00 6.04
C ILE A 97 -0.37 4.47 5.63
N THR A 98 0.20 4.78 4.48
CA THR A 98 0.12 6.09 3.85
C THR A 98 -0.48 5.93 2.44
N PRO A 99 -1.65 6.52 2.15
CA PRO A 99 -2.21 6.47 0.81
C PRO A 99 -1.40 7.35 -0.15
N PHE A 100 -1.31 6.91 -1.39
CA PHE A 100 -0.75 7.67 -2.50
C PHE A 100 -1.68 7.57 -3.70
N PHE A 101 -1.87 8.70 -4.37
CA PHE A 101 -2.64 8.80 -5.59
C PHE A 101 -1.72 9.22 -6.70
N TYR A 102 -1.72 8.47 -7.79
CA TYR A 102 -1.23 9.02 -9.03
C TYR A 102 -2.26 10.05 -9.50
N PRO A 103 -1.88 11.32 -9.77
CA PRO A 103 -2.81 12.29 -10.32
C PRO A 103 -3.22 11.79 -11.70
N ASN A 104 -4.38 11.16 -11.77
CA ASN A 104 -5.07 11.02 -13.03
C ASN A 104 -5.69 12.39 -13.31
N LYS A 105 -5.42 12.98 -14.47
CA LYS A 105 -6.05 14.27 -14.84
C LYS A 105 -7.58 14.15 -14.89
N ASP A 106 -8.09 12.93 -14.90
CA ASP A 106 -9.52 12.56 -14.85
C ASP A 106 -10.06 12.29 -13.44
N LEU A 107 -9.23 12.35 -12.37
CA LEU A 107 -9.71 12.23 -10.99
C LEU A 107 -10.28 13.58 -10.52
N HIS A 108 -11.59 13.63 -10.35
CA HIS A 108 -12.33 14.84 -9.96
C HIS A 108 -11.73 15.51 -8.70
N PRO A 109 -11.57 16.84 -8.65
CA PRO A 109 -10.93 17.56 -7.54
C PRO A 109 -11.56 17.31 -6.16
N GLU A 110 -12.82 16.87 -6.13
CA GLU A 110 -13.56 16.54 -4.90
C GLU A 110 -12.93 15.39 -4.11
N PHE A 111 -12.16 14.51 -4.76
CA PHE A 111 -11.45 13.44 -4.06
C PHE A 111 -10.27 13.94 -3.21
N PHE A 112 -9.86 15.19 -3.41
CA PHE A 112 -8.76 15.83 -2.67
C PHE A 112 -9.25 16.88 -1.67
N LYS A 113 -10.56 17.13 -1.57
CA LYS A 113 -11.12 18.08 -0.59
C LYS A 113 -11.31 17.38 0.77
N ASN A 114 -10.87 18.10 1.81
CA ASN A 114 -10.77 17.69 3.21
C ASN A 114 -12.12 17.28 3.81
#